data_AF-A0A5C7W068-F1
#
_entry.id   AF-A0A5C7W068-F1
#
_cell.length_a   1.000
_cell.length_b   1.000
_cell.length_c   1.000
_cell.angle_alpha   90.00
_cell.angle_beta   90.00
_cell.angle_gamma   90.00
#
_symmetry.space_group_name_H-M   'P 1'
#
loop_
_entity.id
_entity.type
_entity.pdbx_description
1 polymer ?
#
loop_
_entity_poly.entity_id
_entity_poly.type
_entity_poly.pdbx_seq_one_letter_code
_entity_poly.pdbx_strand_id
1 'polypeptide(L)'
;MESASTSHTTRYNSHVENDFRAEDFPMRHPAGHAPSLRRAVIAVSLLVAATAHADYVVPAGATVGLGGGSIDLGCTDVIVDGTLDLQGGTLTNVRHVQIGAGGNLLLGGGSASLAGNWSNTGAFNAGTGAVNIIDDVACAPGSLVSGNTTFYALNISSNTGKLVQFVAGSTQTVQSSLTLTGTAANPLRIESTTPGLVSANIDLTTGGTQNLANLAVRGMGASGQWLAPGQTNQGAGPVNRWFGTPGGVAAIPTMSPWTLTGMALALGALAARQRRIRKNNPSGRKS
;
A
#
# COMPACT_ATOMS: atom_id res chain seq x y z
N MET A 1 -32.44 56.44 -25.13
CA MET A 1 -31.36 56.88 -26.03
C MET A 1 -30.76 55.63 -26.64
N GLU A 2 -31.47 54.91 -27.53
CA GLU A 2 -31.90 55.32 -28.89
C GLU A 2 -30.68 55.43 -29.80
N SER A 3 -30.40 54.37 -30.59
CA SER A 3 -30.71 54.23 -32.04
C SER A 3 -29.65 54.97 -32.91
N ALA A 4 -29.17 54.55 -34.08
CA ALA A 4 -29.64 53.65 -35.13
C ALA A 4 -28.41 53.23 -35.99
N SER A 5 -28.34 52.01 -36.54
CA SER A 5 -28.74 51.59 -37.91
C SER A 5 -28.12 52.39 -39.07
N THR A 6 -27.39 51.72 -39.97
CA THR A 6 -27.54 51.91 -41.43
C THR A 6 -27.10 50.63 -42.17
N SER A 7 -28.06 50.05 -42.88
CA SER A 7 -27.96 48.98 -43.86
C SER A 7 -27.79 49.55 -45.28
N HIS A 8 -27.08 48.86 -46.18
CA HIS A 8 -27.23 49.06 -47.62
C HIS A 8 -27.22 47.74 -48.41
N THR A 9 -28.30 47.56 -49.14
CA THR A 9 -28.67 46.47 -50.07
C THR A 9 -28.10 46.76 -51.47
N THR A 10 -27.81 45.74 -52.30
CA THR A 10 -28.30 45.57 -53.70
C THR A 10 -27.68 44.35 -54.40
N ARG A 11 -28.56 43.55 -55.04
CA ARG A 11 -28.31 42.42 -55.96
C ARG A 11 -28.00 42.93 -57.39
N TYR A 12 -27.25 42.18 -58.21
CA TYR A 12 -27.73 41.72 -59.54
C TYR A 12 -26.77 40.66 -60.17
N ASN A 13 -27.34 39.91 -61.11
CA ASN A 13 -26.96 38.63 -61.71
C ASN A 13 -26.44 38.81 -63.16
N SER A 14 -25.51 37.99 -63.63
CA SER A 14 -25.36 37.56 -65.05
C SER A 14 -24.29 36.45 -65.11
N HIS A 15 -24.61 35.19 -65.41
CA HIS A 15 -24.87 34.57 -66.71
C HIS A 15 -23.70 34.67 -67.70
N VAL A 16 -22.86 33.61 -67.76
CA VAL A 16 -22.28 33.08 -69.01
C VAL A 16 -22.09 31.56 -68.84
N GLU A 17 -22.93 30.81 -69.55
CA GLU A 17 -22.71 29.42 -69.94
C GLU A 17 -21.61 29.37 -71.00
N ASN A 18 -20.66 28.44 -70.89
CA ASN A 18 -19.91 27.99 -72.06
C ASN A 18 -19.72 26.47 -72.01
N ASP A 19 -20.48 25.87 -72.90
CA ASP A 19 -20.52 24.50 -73.38
C ASP A 19 -19.15 24.04 -73.93
N PHE A 20 -18.64 22.90 -73.45
CA PHE A 20 -17.51 22.21 -74.08
C PHE A 20 -17.69 20.69 -73.98
N ARG A 21 -18.43 20.18 -74.95
CA ARG A 21 -18.31 18.89 -75.68
C ARG A 21 -17.63 17.71 -74.97
N ALA A 22 -18.43 16.66 -74.80
CA ALA A 22 -17.98 15.27 -74.71
C ALA A 22 -17.48 14.78 -76.08
N GLU A 23 -16.29 14.17 -76.09
CA GLU A 23 -15.84 13.23 -77.12
C GLU A 23 -15.10 12.09 -76.41
N ASP A 24 -15.56 10.87 -76.66
CA ASP A 24 -15.01 9.57 -76.26
C ASP A 24 -13.53 9.40 -76.66
N PHE A 25 -12.76 8.59 -75.93
CA PHE A 25 -11.71 7.62 -76.40
C PHE A 25 -10.84 7.11 -75.21
N PRO A 26 -10.20 5.92 -75.29
CA PRO A 26 -10.67 4.69 -74.65
C PRO A 26 -9.91 4.26 -73.38
N MET A 27 -10.49 3.26 -72.70
CA MET A 27 -9.92 2.44 -71.63
C MET A 27 -8.42 2.11 -71.82
N ARG A 28 -7.62 2.55 -70.85
CA ARG A 28 -6.39 1.86 -70.44
C ARG A 28 -6.43 1.66 -68.94
N HIS A 29 -6.44 0.40 -68.50
CA HIS A 29 -6.23 0.02 -67.11
C HIS A 29 -4.89 0.57 -66.60
N PRO A 30 -4.86 1.34 -65.49
CA PRO A 30 -3.70 1.38 -64.64
C PRO A 30 -3.80 0.24 -63.62
N ALA A 31 -2.77 -0.61 -63.65
CA ALA A 31 -2.54 -1.72 -62.76
C ALA A 31 -2.78 -1.35 -61.28
N GLY A 32 -3.34 -2.34 -60.56
CA GLY A 32 -3.49 -2.30 -59.11
C GLY A 32 -2.16 -1.96 -58.45
N HIS A 33 -2.11 -0.80 -57.81
CA HIS A 33 -1.04 -0.49 -56.88
C HIS A 33 -1.32 -1.26 -55.60
N ALA A 34 -0.70 -2.43 -55.48
CA ALA A 34 -0.56 -3.11 -54.20
C ALA A 34 -0.04 -2.08 -53.17
N PRO A 35 -0.70 -1.90 -52.01
CA PRO A 35 -0.21 -0.99 -50.99
C PRO A 35 1.20 -1.45 -50.60
N SER A 36 2.18 -0.59 -50.88
CA SER A 36 3.59 -0.84 -50.67
C SER A 36 3.82 -1.44 -49.27
N LEU A 37 4.39 -2.65 -49.20
CA LEU A 37 4.78 -3.33 -47.96
C LEU A 37 5.57 -2.41 -47.00
N ARG A 38 6.29 -1.41 -47.53
CA ARG A 38 6.99 -0.38 -46.74
C ARG A 38 6.09 0.54 -45.91
N ARG A 39 4.87 0.84 -46.35
CA ARG A 39 3.90 1.66 -45.59
C ARG A 39 3.20 0.87 -44.49
N ALA A 40 2.99 -0.44 -44.70
CA ALA A 40 2.43 -1.33 -43.69
C ALA A 40 3.40 -1.57 -42.53
N VAL A 41 4.71 -1.67 -42.80
CA VAL A 41 5.73 -1.89 -41.76
C VAL A 41 5.85 -0.68 -40.81
N ILE A 42 5.77 0.56 -41.30
CA ILE A 42 5.84 1.77 -40.46
C ILE A 42 4.62 1.89 -39.54
N ALA A 43 3.43 1.59 -40.07
CA ALA A 43 2.18 1.61 -39.29
C ALA A 43 2.18 0.54 -38.18
N VAL A 44 2.72 -0.66 -38.45
CA VAL A 44 2.84 -1.73 -37.46
C VAL A 44 3.91 -1.41 -36.41
N SER A 45 5.02 -0.75 -36.76
CA SER A 45 6.04 -0.35 -35.76
C SER A 45 5.58 0.74 -34.78
N LEU A 46 4.60 1.58 -35.16
CA LEU A 46 3.96 2.55 -34.25
C LEU A 46 2.93 1.90 -33.30
N LEU A 47 2.40 0.73 -33.66
CA LEU A 47 1.45 -0.04 -32.85
C LEU A 47 2.13 -0.92 -31.78
N VAL A 48 3.45 -1.09 -31.84
CA VAL A 48 4.26 -1.88 -30.87
C VAL A 48 5.23 -0.99 -30.09
N ALA A 49 5.08 0.35 -30.17
CA ALA A 49 5.84 1.24 -29.31
C ALA A 49 5.39 1.03 -27.86
N ALA A 50 6.19 0.29 -27.08
CA ALA A 50 6.03 0.22 -25.63
C ALA A 50 6.02 1.66 -25.09
N THR A 51 5.07 1.97 -24.21
CA THR A 51 4.99 3.28 -23.57
C THR A 51 6.28 3.52 -22.80
N ALA A 52 7.15 4.41 -23.32
CA ALA A 52 8.32 4.87 -22.60
C ALA A 52 7.86 5.85 -21.52
N HIS A 53 7.64 5.32 -20.31
CA HIS A 53 7.38 6.13 -19.13
C HIS A 53 8.68 6.80 -18.70
N ALA A 54 8.71 8.12 -18.63
CA ALA A 54 9.85 8.87 -18.10
C ALA A 54 9.67 9.03 -16.59
N ASP A 55 10.65 8.58 -15.81
CA ASP A 55 10.63 8.73 -14.35
C ASP A 55 10.90 10.18 -13.95
N TYR A 56 10.34 10.58 -12.82
CA TYR A 56 10.64 11.86 -12.19
C TYR A 56 11.87 11.73 -11.29
N VAL A 57 13.01 12.18 -11.81
CA VAL A 57 14.31 12.05 -11.13
C VAL A 57 14.75 13.40 -10.58
N VAL A 58 14.99 13.46 -9.27
CA VAL A 58 15.69 14.55 -8.61
C VAL A 58 17.14 14.09 -8.37
N PRO A 59 18.10 14.50 -9.22
CA PRO A 59 19.46 14.00 -9.14
C PRO A 59 20.19 14.52 -7.90
N ALA A 60 21.27 13.83 -7.52
CA ALA A 60 22.12 14.23 -6.40
C ALA A 60 22.59 15.69 -6.55
N GLY A 61 22.52 16.44 -5.45
CA GLY A 61 22.88 17.87 -5.41
C GLY A 61 21.83 18.82 -5.97
N ALA A 62 20.75 18.33 -6.60
CA ALA A 62 19.62 19.16 -6.99
C ALA A 62 18.65 19.34 -5.82
N THR A 63 17.96 20.48 -5.82
CA THR A 63 16.81 20.73 -4.96
C THR A 63 15.62 21.11 -5.81
N VAL A 64 14.52 20.39 -5.66
CA VAL A 64 13.26 20.67 -6.33
C VAL A 64 12.18 20.90 -5.28
N GLY A 65 11.45 22.00 -5.41
CA GLY A 65 10.32 22.35 -4.56
C GLY A 65 9.02 22.37 -5.35
N LEU A 66 7.95 21.79 -4.81
CA LEU A 66 6.61 21.91 -5.42
C LEU A 66 5.85 23.15 -4.98
N GLY A 67 6.29 23.82 -3.91
CA GLY A 67 5.62 25.02 -3.38
C GLY A 67 4.16 24.78 -3.00
N GLY A 68 3.80 23.55 -2.58
CA GLY A 68 2.41 23.18 -2.29
C GLY A 68 1.61 22.68 -3.51
N GLY A 69 2.20 22.64 -4.70
CA GLY A 69 1.56 22.16 -5.93
C GLY A 69 1.37 20.65 -6.00
N SER A 70 0.66 20.19 -7.03
CA SER A 70 0.42 18.76 -7.30
C SER A 70 1.12 18.30 -8.58
N ILE A 71 1.69 17.09 -8.56
CA ILE A 71 2.16 16.38 -9.75
C ILE A 71 1.43 15.05 -9.86
N ASP A 72 0.84 14.79 -11.03
CA ASP A 72 0.36 13.47 -11.42
C ASP A 72 1.45 12.76 -12.23
N LEU A 73 1.88 11.59 -11.76
CA LEU A 73 2.98 10.83 -12.34
C LEU A 73 2.49 9.81 -13.37
N GLY A 74 1.18 9.59 -13.51
CA GLY A 74 0.63 8.68 -14.54
C GLY A 74 1.32 7.30 -14.56
N CYS A 75 1.59 6.73 -13.39
CA CYS A 75 2.32 5.48 -13.20
C CYS A 75 3.81 5.47 -13.57
N THR A 76 4.47 6.60 -13.39
CA THR A 76 5.93 6.71 -13.44
C THR A 76 6.54 6.73 -12.04
N ASP A 77 7.84 6.50 -11.96
CA ASP A 77 8.55 6.44 -10.68
C ASP A 77 9.03 7.82 -10.24
N VAL A 78 9.13 8.00 -8.92
CA VAL A 78 9.76 9.15 -8.29
C VAL A 78 11.07 8.68 -7.67
N ILE A 79 12.18 9.19 -8.19
CA ILE A 79 13.53 8.85 -7.75
C ILE A 79 14.17 10.11 -7.16
N VAL A 80 14.50 10.06 -5.87
CA VAL A 80 15.05 11.18 -5.11
C VAL A 80 16.46 10.84 -4.66
N ASP A 81 17.45 11.34 -5.40
CA ASP A 81 18.87 11.29 -5.02
C ASP A 81 19.40 12.66 -4.53
N GLY A 82 18.68 13.74 -4.82
CA GLY A 82 18.85 15.09 -4.27
C GLY A 82 17.78 15.43 -3.21
N THR A 83 17.32 16.67 -3.16
CA THR A 83 16.23 17.09 -2.26
C THR A 83 14.94 17.34 -3.02
N LEU A 84 13.87 16.61 -2.68
CA LEU A 84 12.51 16.89 -3.14
C LEU A 84 11.67 17.39 -1.96
N ASP A 85 11.27 18.66 -2.02
CA ASP A 85 10.43 19.29 -1.01
C ASP A 85 9.03 19.57 -1.56
N LEU A 86 8.03 18.85 -1.07
CA LEU A 86 6.66 19.06 -1.50
C LEU A 86 6.07 20.37 -0.96
N GLN A 87 6.59 20.89 0.17
CA GLN A 87 6.07 22.09 0.84
C GLN A 87 4.55 22.04 1.05
N GLY A 88 4.00 20.88 1.42
CA GLY A 88 2.54 20.68 1.53
C GLY A 88 1.86 20.15 0.26
N GLY A 89 2.60 20.01 -0.83
CA GLY A 89 2.09 19.55 -2.13
C GLY A 89 1.82 18.06 -2.22
N THR A 90 1.36 17.61 -3.38
CA THR A 90 0.91 16.23 -3.57
C THR A 90 1.54 15.54 -4.77
N LEU A 91 1.96 14.29 -4.58
CA LEU A 91 2.32 13.37 -5.66
C LEU A 91 1.20 12.34 -5.80
N THR A 92 0.63 12.20 -7.00
CA THR A 92 -0.46 11.26 -7.28
C THR A 92 -0.09 10.30 -8.40
N ASN A 93 -0.73 9.13 -8.41
CA ASN A 93 -0.50 8.05 -9.38
C ASN A 93 0.99 7.71 -9.56
N VAL A 94 1.74 7.70 -8.45
CA VAL A 94 3.14 7.28 -8.46
C VAL A 94 3.20 5.76 -8.56
N ARG A 95 4.06 5.22 -9.42
CA ARG A 95 4.31 3.78 -9.44
C ARG A 95 5.23 3.40 -8.29
N HIS A 96 6.52 3.74 -8.34
CA HIS A 96 7.46 3.51 -7.24
C HIS A 96 7.98 4.83 -6.66
N VAL A 97 8.23 4.86 -5.35
CA VAL A 97 8.99 5.92 -4.69
C VAL A 97 10.31 5.34 -4.21
N GLN A 98 11.42 5.94 -4.66
CA GLN A 98 12.77 5.62 -4.22
C GLN A 98 13.44 6.87 -3.65
N ILE A 99 13.91 6.77 -2.42
CA ILE A 99 14.80 7.74 -1.80
C ILE A 99 16.18 7.09 -1.72
N GLY A 100 17.10 7.55 -2.57
CA GLY A 100 18.49 7.08 -2.59
C GLY A 100 19.25 7.51 -1.34
N ALA A 101 20.43 6.95 -1.11
CA ALA A 101 21.20 7.19 0.12
C ALA A 101 21.59 8.66 0.36
N GLY A 102 21.73 9.45 -0.71
CA GLY A 102 21.94 10.91 -0.65
C GLY A 102 20.64 11.73 -0.74
N GLY A 103 19.51 11.06 -0.93
CA GLY A 103 18.21 11.67 -1.15
C GLY A 103 17.56 12.19 0.12
N ASN A 104 16.79 13.26 -0.01
CA ASN A 104 15.96 13.84 1.04
C ASN A 104 14.56 14.17 0.50
N LEU A 105 13.53 13.46 0.99
CA LEU A 105 12.13 13.74 0.65
C LEU A 105 11.42 14.40 1.83
N LEU A 106 10.91 15.62 1.63
CA LEU A 106 10.17 16.39 2.62
C LEU A 106 8.70 16.52 2.19
N LEU A 107 7.75 16.11 3.03
CA LEU A 107 6.32 16.30 2.72
C LEU A 107 5.79 17.65 3.24
N GLY A 108 6.33 18.17 4.36
CA GLY A 108 5.86 19.39 5.05
C GLY A 108 4.49 19.21 5.72
N GLY A 109 3.45 19.03 4.91
CA GLY A 109 2.10 18.59 5.28
C GLY A 109 1.38 17.91 4.12
N GLY A 110 2.12 17.62 3.05
CA GLY A 110 1.63 17.12 1.77
C GLY A 110 1.42 15.62 1.77
N SER A 111 1.25 15.04 0.58
CA SER A 111 1.08 13.60 0.46
C SER A 111 1.75 12.99 -0.76
N ALA A 112 2.11 11.71 -0.63
CA ALA A 112 2.57 10.89 -1.74
C ALA A 112 1.67 9.65 -1.85
N SER A 113 0.97 9.52 -2.98
CA SER A 113 0.12 8.36 -3.28
C SER A 113 0.76 7.48 -4.33
N LEU A 114 1.11 6.25 -3.94
CA LEU A 114 1.77 5.27 -4.77
C LEU A 114 1.03 3.94 -4.87
N ALA A 115 1.22 3.25 -5.98
CA ALA A 115 0.69 1.90 -6.22
C ALA A 115 1.74 0.80 -6.05
N GLY A 116 3.02 1.10 -6.17
CA GLY A 116 4.10 0.11 -6.17
C GLY A 116 4.92 0.15 -4.90
N ASN A 117 6.22 0.33 -5.08
CA ASN A 117 7.23 0.09 -4.04
C ASN A 117 7.56 1.37 -3.31
N TRP A 118 7.82 1.25 -2.02
CA TRP A 118 8.44 2.28 -1.21
C TRP A 118 9.84 1.82 -0.83
N SER A 119 10.85 2.57 -1.24
CA SER A 119 12.25 2.32 -0.88
C SER A 119 12.86 3.55 -0.24
N ASN A 120 13.29 3.42 1.00
CA ASN A 120 13.96 4.49 1.72
C ASN A 120 15.36 4.07 2.17
N THR A 121 16.37 4.57 1.46
CA THR A 121 17.79 4.41 1.84
C THR A 121 18.43 5.73 2.27
N GLY A 122 17.72 6.86 2.11
CA GLY A 122 18.16 8.20 2.49
C GLY A 122 17.33 8.78 3.62
N ALA A 123 17.06 10.09 3.53
CA ALA A 123 16.29 10.84 4.50
C ALA A 123 14.84 11.04 4.04
N PHE A 124 13.91 10.78 4.97
CA PHE A 124 12.49 11.07 4.78
C PHE A 124 11.99 11.90 5.96
N ASN A 125 11.42 13.06 5.67
CA ASN A 125 10.77 13.92 6.65
C ASN A 125 9.29 14.05 6.31
N ALA A 126 8.47 13.35 7.09
CA ALA A 126 7.04 13.35 6.90
C ALA A 126 6.38 14.69 7.24
N GLY A 127 6.97 15.55 8.08
CA GLY A 127 6.26 16.70 8.66
C GLY A 127 4.94 16.24 9.30
N THR A 128 3.83 16.81 8.86
CA THR A 128 2.47 16.33 9.17
C THR A 128 1.78 15.62 8.00
N GLY A 129 2.55 15.23 6.99
CA GLY A 129 2.07 14.67 5.73
C GLY A 129 1.73 13.18 5.77
N ALA A 130 1.23 12.66 4.64
CA ALA A 130 0.74 11.29 4.53
C ALA A 130 1.36 10.52 3.35
N VAL A 131 1.64 9.23 3.57
CA VAL A 131 1.97 8.29 2.51
C VAL A 131 0.81 7.33 2.32
N ASN A 132 0.33 7.23 1.07
CA ASN A 132 -0.81 6.40 0.69
C ASN A 132 -0.33 5.30 -0.25
N ILE A 133 -0.45 4.05 0.14
CA ILE A 133 -0.25 2.88 -0.72
C ILE A 133 -1.63 2.38 -1.13
N ILE A 134 -1.99 2.61 -2.40
CA ILE A 134 -3.34 2.36 -2.92
C ILE A 134 -3.36 1.25 -3.97
N ASP A 135 -4.56 0.84 -4.36
CA ASP A 135 -4.75 -0.04 -5.52
C ASP A 135 -4.55 0.73 -6.82
N ASP A 136 -3.66 0.22 -7.66
CA ASP A 136 -3.68 0.44 -9.09
C ASP A 136 -2.93 -0.73 -9.75
N VAL A 137 -3.69 -1.76 -10.11
CA VAL A 137 -3.13 -3.02 -10.64
C VAL A 137 -2.50 -2.84 -12.02
N ALA A 138 -2.87 -1.80 -12.77
CA ALA A 138 -2.23 -1.47 -14.04
C ALA A 138 -0.84 -0.83 -13.83
N CYS A 139 -0.69 -0.12 -12.71
CA CYS A 139 0.55 0.50 -12.27
C CYS A 139 1.51 -0.51 -11.62
N ALA A 140 1.02 -1.22 -10.59
CA ALA A 140 1.76 -2.21 -9.83
C ALA A 140 0.79 -3.12 -9.06
N PRO A 141 0.86 -4.45 -9.24
CA PRO A 141 -0.06 -5.41 -8.61
C PRO A 141 0.21 -5.65 -7.12
N GLY A 142 1.31 -5.13 -6.58
CA GLY A 142 1.74 -5.30 -5.20
C GLY A 142 2.79 -4.27 -4.82
N SER A 143 3.13 -4.24 -3.53
CA SER A 143 4.07 -3.28 -2.98
C SER A 143 5.14 -3.96 -2.14
N LEU A 144 6.39 -3.59 -2.34
CA LEU A 144 7.49 -3.86 -1.42
C LEU A 144 7.85 -2.58 -0.68
N VAL A 145 7.86 -2.63 0.64
CA VAL A 145 8.30 -1.57 1.54
C VAL A 145 9.67 -1.96 2.10
N SER A 146 10.68 -1.16 1.79
CA SER A 146 12.08 -1.43 2.10
C SER A 146 12.77 -0.23 2.74
N GLY A 147 13.79 -0.52 3.55
CA GLY A 147 14.38 0.45 4.47
C GLY A 147 13.53 0.69 5.71
N ASN A 148 14.03 1.52 6.62
CA ASN A 148 13.27 1.97 7.78
C ASN A 148 12.76 3.38 7.49
N THR A 149 11.47 3.62 7.69
CA THR A 149 10.85 4.92 7.48
C THR A 149 10.01 5.31 8.67
N THR A 150 10.10 6.58 9.07
CA THR A 150 9.21 7.21 10.04
C THR A 150 8.16 8.02 9.30
N PHE A 151 6.95 7.50 9.24
CA PHE A 151 5.77 8.15 8.68
C PHE A 151 5.04 8.96 9.75
N TYR A 152 4.46 10.09 9.35
CA TYR A 152 3.50 10.77 10.20
C TYR A 152 2.12 10.08 10.10
N ALA A 153 1.57 10.00 8.89
CA ALA A 153 0.41 9.19 8.56
C ALA A 153 0.75 8.15 7.48
N LEU A 154 0.41 6.89 7.73
CA LEU A 154 0.54 5.79 6.77
C LEU A 154 -0.84 5.18 6.49
N ASN A 155 -1.24 5.23 5.23
CA ASN A 155 -2.50 4.67 4.77
C ASN A 155 -2.23 3.60 3.70
N ILE A 156 -2.71 2.39 3.94
CA ILE A 156 -2.67 1.29 2.99
C ILE A 156 -4.10 0.79 2.83
N SER A 157 -4.69 1.03 1.67
CA SER A 157 -6.07 0.65 1.40
C SER A 157 -6.15 -0.13 0.11
N SER A 158 -6.85 -1.26 0.16
CA SER A 158 -7.04 -2.13 -0.99
C SER A 158 -8.45 -2.71 -1.02
N ASN A 159 -9.08 -2.58 -2.18
CA ASN A 159 -10.33 -3.26 -2.51
C ASN A 159 -10.08 -4.59 -3.25
N THR A 160 -8.87 -4.78 -3.76
CA THR A 160 -8.46 -5.95 -4.55
C THR A 160 -7.68 -7.00 -3.75
N GLY A 161 -7.38 -6.74 -2.46
CA GLY A 161 -6.62 -7.67 -1.62
C GLY A 161 -5.12 -7.65 -1.89
N LYS A 162 -4.60 -6.47 -2.23
CA LYS A 162 -3.20 -6.22 -2.56
C LYS A 162 -2.24 -6.80 -1.54
N LEU A 163 -1.15 -7.36 -2.04
CA LEU A 163 -0.02 -7.81 -1.21
C LEU A 163 0.95 -6.65 -0.99
N VAL A 164 1.13 -6.28 0.28
CA VAL A 164 2.17 -5.35 0.73
C VAL A 164 3.18 -6.12 1.58
N GLN A 165 4.40 -6.22 1.07
CA GLN A 165 5.50 -6.90 1.72
C GLN A 165 6.43 -5.92 2.40
N PHE A 166 6.83 -6.20 3.64
CA PHE A 166 7.84 -5.46 4.38
C PHE A 166 9.13 -6.27 4.42
N VAL A 167 10.24 -5.67 4.02
CA VAL A 167 11.55 -6.35 4.03
C VAL A 167 11.88 -6.83 5.45
N ALA A 168 12.30 -8.08 5.56
CA ALA A 168 12.74 -8.67 6.82
C ALA A 168 13.87 -7.86 7.47
N GLY A 169 13.81 -7.68 8.78
CA GLY A 169 14.68 -6.81 9.56
C GLY A 169 14.24 -5.34 9.58
N SER A 170 13.23 -4.94 8.79
CA SER A 170 12.79 -3.55 8.77
C SER A 170 11.76 -3.22 9.86
N THR A 171 11.78 -1.95 10.29
CA THR A 171 10.75 -1.36 11.15
C THR A 171 10.23 -0.09 10.50
N GLN A 172 8.91 -0.03 10.33
CA GLN A 172 8.21 1.18 9.91
C GLN A 172 7.59 1.84 11.14
N THR A 173 7.96 3.08 11.41
CA THR A 173 7.39 3.85 12.52
C THR A 173 6.29 4.76 12.01
N VAL A 174 5.16 4.80 12.70
CA VAL A 174 4.01 5.64 12.37
C VAL A 174 3.66 6.49 13.58
N GLN A 175 3.72 7.81 13.41
CA GLN A 175 3.65 8.76 14.53
C GLN A 175 2.23 9.16 14.92
N SER A 176 1.33 9.33 13.94
CA SER A 176 0.00 9.92 14.18
C SER A 176 -1.14 8.98 13.81
N SER A 177 -1.19 8.48 12.58
CA SER A 177 -2.32 7.65 12.12
C SER A 177 -1.87 6.51 11.23
N LEU A 178 -2.38 5.31 11.55
CA LEU A 178 -2.20 4.09 10.77
C LEU A 178 -3.56 3.61 10.26
N THR A 179 -3.73 3.61 8.94
CA THR A 179 -4.91 3.04 8.28
C THR A 179 -4.48 1.85 7.44
N LEU A 180 -5.02 0.67 7.73
CA LEU A 180 -4.81 -0.54 6.93
C LEU A 180 -6.17 -1.17 6.67
N THR A 181 -6.68 -1.08 5.44
CA THR A 181 -8.05 -1.53 5.14
C THR A 181 -8.11 -2.41 3.91
N GLY A 182 -8.66 -3.61 4.08
CA GLY A 182 -9.12 -4.49 3.02
C GLY A 182 -10.64 -4.54 2.91
N THR A 183 -11.16 -5.44 2.08
CA THR A 183 -12.58 -5.81 2.06
C THR A 183 -12.78 -7.22 2.64
N ALA A 184 -14.00 -7.56 3.05
CA ALA A 184 -14.29 -8.90 3.57
C ALA A 184 -14.07 -10.01 2.52
N ALA A 185 -14.27 -9.71 1.24
CA ALA A 185 -14.02 -10.65 0.14
C ALA A 185 -12.53 -10.72 -0.23
N ASN A 186 -11.85 -9.57 -0.19
CA ASN A 186 -10.44 -9.44 -0.52
C ASN A 186 -9.69 -8.73 0.63
N PRO A 187 -9.24 -9.49 1.66
CA PRO A 187 -8.50 -8.89 2.76
C PRO A 187 -7.17 -8.30 2.28
N LEU A 188 -6.77 -7.18 2.88
CA LEU A 188 -5.47 -6.57 2.62
C LEU A 188 -4.38 -7.50 3.19
N ARG A 189 -3.41 -7.87 2.36
CA ARG A 189 -2.36 -8.81 2.74
C ARG A 189 -1.10 -8.05 3.16
N ILE A 190 -0.77 -8.10 4.46
CA ILE A 190 0.42 -7.48 5.04
C ILE A 190 1.39 -8.58 5.44
N GLU A 191 2.48 -8.73 4.71
CA GLU A 191 3.42 -9.83 4.92
C GLU A 191 4.85 -9.34 5.11
N SER A 192 5.65 -10.05 5.88
CA SER A 192 7.10 -9.92 5.76
C SER A 192 7.59 -10.66 4.50
N THR A 193 8.75 -10.27 3.97
CA THR A 193 9.46 -11.08 2.96
C THR A 193 9.89 -12.45 3.49
N THR A 194 9.94 -12.66 4.81
CA THR A 194 10.14 -13.97 5.45
C THR A 194 8.93 -14.39 6.29
N PRO A 195 7.79 -14.74 5.67
CA PRO A 195 6.50 -14.89 6.35
C PRO A 195 6.42 -16.03 7.38
N GLY A 196 7.35 -16.98 7.36
CA GLY A 196 7.37 -18.13 8.27
C GLY A 196 7.73 -17.79 9.72
N LEU A 197 8.25 -16.58 9.97
CA LEU A 197 8.66 -16.09 11.29
C LEU A 197 8.35 -14.60 11.39
N VAL A 198 8.15 -14.11 12.61
CA VAL A 198 8.00 -12.66 12.85
C VAL A 198 9.33 -11.97 12.57
N SER A 199 9.38 -11.18 11.50
CA SER A 199 10.65 -10.70 10.92
C SER A 199 10.60 -9.29 10.35
N ALA A 200 9.43 -8.66 10.24
CA ALA A 200 9.30 -7.22 10.02
C ALA A 200 8.33 -6.61 11.04
N ASN A 201 8.42 -5.31 11.31
CA ASN A 201 7.67 -4.68 12.39
C ASN A 201 7.02 -3.35 11.96
N ILE A 202 5.81 -3.10 12.47
CA ILE A 202 5.16 -1.78 12.40
C ILE A 202 5.09 -1.22 13.83
N ASP A 203 5.68 -0.06 14.03
CA ASP A 203 5.71 0.66 15.30
C ASP A 203 4.71 1.83 15.26
N LEU A 204 3.52 1.64 15.84
CA LEU A 204 2.58 2.75 16.02
C LEU A 204 2.89 3.41 17.37
N THR A 205 3.40 4.64 17.32
CA THR A 205 3.82 5.34 18.54
C THR A 205 2.64 5.56 19.48
N THR A 206 2.91 5.57 20.79
CA THR A 206 1.88 5.78 21.79
C THR A 206 1.15 7.12 21.58
N GLY A 207 -0.18 7.06 21.48
CA GLY A 207 -1.03 8.22 21.18
C GLY A 207 -1.50 8.27 19.72
N GLY A 208 -0.89 7.47 18.85
CA GLY A 208 -1.35 7.30 17.47
C GLY A 208 -2.73 6.63 17.40
N THR A 209 -3.45 6.94 16.33
CA THR A 209 -4.77 6.36 16.01
C THR A 209 -4.63 5.22 15.01
N GLN A 210 -5.51 4.23 15.09
CA GLN A 210 -5.52 3.09 14.18
C GLN A 210 -6.91 2.84 13.60
N ASN A 211 -6.99 2.73 12.27
CA ASN A 211 -8.18 2.29 11.54
C ASN A 211 -7.81 1.05 10.71
N LEU A 212 -8.01 -0.12 11.31
CA LEU A 212 -7.58 -1.40 10.74
C LEU A 212 -8.80 -2.26 10.48
N ALA A 213 -8.91 -2.86 9.30
CA ALA A 213 -10.04 -3.73 8.96
C ALA A 213 -9.70 -4.73 7.84
N ASN A 214 -10.28 -5.93 7.92
CA ASN A 214 -10.14 -7.01 6.93
C ASN A 214 -8.69 -7.27 6.53
N LEU A 215 -7.88 -7.69 7.50
CA LEU A 215 -6.43 -7.87 7.34
C LEU A 215 -6.05 -9.34 7.33
N ALA A 216 -5.17 -9.70 6.39
CA ALA A 216 -4.46 -10.96 6.36
C ALA A 216 -2.97 -10.70 6.61
N VAL A 217 -2.52 -10.91 7.86
CA VAL A 217 -1.18 -10.53 8.31
C VAL A 217 -0.31 -11.76 8.53
N ARG A 218 0.95 -11.71 8.10
CA ARG A 218 1.89 -12.84 8.22
C ARG A 218 3.35 -12.42 8.40
N GLY A 219 4.03 -12.98 9.39
CA GLY A 219 5.44 -12.69 9.67
C GLY A 219 5.70 -11.27 10.20
N MET A 220 4.65 -10.61 10.71
CA MET A 220 4.70 -9.22 11.17
C MET A 220 4.63 -9.10 12.69
N GLY A 221 5.45 -8.22 13.24
CA GLY A 221 5.38 -7.73 14.61
C GLY A 221 4.70 -6.37 14.68
N ALA A 222 4.23 -6.02 15.87
CA ALA A 222 3.82 -4.68 16.23
C ALA A 222 4.58 -4.21 17.47
N SER A 223 4.99 -2.94 17.49
CA SER A 223 5.54 -2.27 18.66
C SER A 223 4.83 -0.94 18.94
N GLY A 224 5.17 -0.33 20.08
CA GLY A 224 4.44 0.82 20.60
C GLY A 224 3.08 0.38 21.13
N GLN A 225 2.05 0.45 20.29
CA GLN A 225 0.72 -0.05 20.58
C GLN A 225 0.48 -1.48 20.05
N TRP A 226 -0.57 -2.14 20.55
CA TRP A 226 -1.09 -3.35 19.91
C TRP A 226 -1.88 -2.95 18.66
N LEU A 227 -1.72 -3.72 17.59
CA LEU A 227 -2.43 -3.45 16.33
C LEU A 227 -3.65 -4.37 16.17
N ALA A 228 -4.72 -3.78 15.67
CA ALA A 228 -6.02 -4.39 15.39
C ALA A 228 -6.63 -5.10 16.60
N PRO A 229 -6.67 -4.47 17.80
CA PRO A 229 -7.10 -5.14 19.00
C PRO A 229 -8.55 -5.63 18.87
N GLY A 230 -8.80 -6.88 19.28
CA GLY A 230 -10.13 -7.50 19.21
C GLY A 230 -10.60 -7.90 17.80
N GLN A 231 -9.79 -7.72 16.76
CA GLN A 231 -10.08 -8.21 15.42
C GLN A 231 -9.52 -9.63 15.20
N THR A 232 -9.84 -10.23 14.06
CA THR A 232 -9.35 -11.56 13.67
C THR A 232 -8.39 -11.47 12.49
N ASN A 233 -7.27 -12.17 12.57
CA ASN A 233 -6.34 -12.32 11.45
C ASN A 233 -6.96 -13.23 10.38
N GLN A 234 -7.11 -12.74 9.16
CA GLN A 234 -7.56 -13.54 8.01
C GLN A 234 -6.41 -14.22 7.26
N GLY A 235 -5.17 -13.98 7.69
CA GLY A 235 -3.95 -14.60 7.17
C GLY A 235 -3.50 -15.80 7.99
N ALA A 236 -2.79 -16.72 7.36
CA ALA A 236 -2.23 -17.90 8.02
C ALA A 236 -0.73 -17.72 8.29
N GLY A 237 -0.35 -17.42 9.53
CA GLY A 237 1.05 -17.47 9.98
C GLY A 237 1.33 -16.65 11.25
N PRO A 238 2.59 -16.62 11.69
CA PRO A 238 2.94 -16.02 12.97
C PRO A 238 2.83 -14.50 12.90
N VAL A 239 2.24 -13.93 13.93
CA VAL A 239 2.18 -12.49 14.17
C VAL A 239 2.45 -12.22 15.65
N ASN A 240 3.03 -11.06 15.97
CA ASN A 240 3.31 -10.68 17.36
C ASN A 240 2.68 -9.32 17.69
N ARG A 241 1.94 -9.22 18.79
CA ARG A 241 1.22 -8.00 19.23
C ARG A 241 0.18 -7.47 18.22
N TRP A 242 -0.33 -8.36 17.38
CA TRP A 242 -1.47 -8.13 16.48
C TRP A 242 -2.70 -8.89 16.99
N PHE A 243 -3.91 -8.36 16.76
CA PHE A 243 -5.20 -9.03 16.98
C PHE A 243 -5.52 -9.45 18.43
N GLY A 244 -4.66 -9.14 19.40
CA GLY A 244 -4.86 -9.48 20.80
C GLY A 244 -5.59 -8.41 21.61
N THR A 245 -5.79 -8.70 22.89
CA THR A 245 -6.34 -7.74 23.86
C THR A 245 -5.19 -7.11 24.66
N PRO A 246 -4.98 -5.78 24.55
CA PRO A 246 -3.96 -5.10 25.35
C PRO A 246 -4.29 -5.24 26.85
N GLY A 247 -3.35 -5.77 27.63
CA GLY A 247 -3.56 -5.98 29.07
C GLY A 247 -4.41 -7.20 29.43
N GLY A 248 -4.70 -8.08 28.48
CA GLY A 248 -5.23 -9.41 28.79
C GLY A 248 -4.21 -10.17 29.63
N VAL A 249 -4.45 -10.30 30.94
CA VAL A 249 -3.77 -11.30 31.76
C VAL A 249 -4.00 -12.64 31.09
N ALA A 250 -2.92 -13.30 30.66
CA ALA A 250 -3.00 -14.69 30.22
C ALA A 250 -3.74 -15.44 31.33
N ALA A 251 -4.86 -16.10 30.99
CA ALA A 251 -5.51 -16.98 31.94
C ALA A 251 -4.45 -17.99 32.36
N ILE A 252 -3.95 -17.87 33.59
CA ILE A 252 -3.17 -18.94 34.20
C ILE A 252 -4.10 -20.15 34.09
N PRO A 253 -3.70 -21.26 33.46
CA PRO A 253 -4.52 -22.45 33.45
C PRO A 253 -4.66 -22.89 34.91
N THR A 254 -5.71 -22.42 35.56
CA THR A 254 -6.10 -22.93 36.86
C THR A 254 -6.60 -24.33 36.54
N MET A 255 -5.92 -25.31 37.13
CA MET A 255 -6.42 -26.67 37.10
C MET A 255 -7.90 -26.62 37.50
N SER A 256 -8.76 -27.26 36.69
CA SER A 256 -10.20 -27.31 36.88
C SER A 256 -10.57 -27.44 38.38
N PRO A 257 -11.63 -26.79 38.87
CA PRO A 257 -12.09 -26.93 40.25
C PRO A 257 -12.21 -28.39 40.71
N TRP A 258 -12.53 -29.29 39.77
CA TRP A 258 -12.59 -30.74 39.97
C TRP A 258 -11.24 -31.40 40.22
N THR A 259 -10.19 -30.96 39.54
CA THR A 259 -8.82 -31.44 39.80
C THR A 259 -8.29 -30.98 41.16
N LEU A 260 -8.65 -29.77 41.59
CA LEU A 260 -8.31 -29.28 42.95
C LEU A 260 -9.05 -30.05 44.03
N THR A 261 -10.35 -30.30 43.86
CA THR A 261 -11.13 -31.14 44.80
C THR A 261 -10.63 -32.58 44.82
N GLY A 262 -10.27 -33.14 43.66
CA GLY A 262 -9.65 -34.46 43.56
C GLY A 262 -8.33 -34.56 44.33
N MET A 263 -7.45 -33.55 44.21
CA MET A 263 -6.18 -33.49 44.95
C MET A 263 -6.41 -33.33 46.47
N ALA A 264 -7.36 -32.50 46.86
CA ALA A 264 -7.73 -32.31 48.27
C ALA A 264 -8.28 -33.61 48.90
N LEU A 265 -9.11 -34.35 48.16
CA LEU A 265 -9.62 -35.65 48.58
C LEU A 265 -8.50 -36.70 48.64
N ALA A 266 -7.58 -36.70 47.68
CA ALA A 266 -6.42 -37.61 47.68
C ALA A 266 -5.50 -37.36 48.89
N LEU A 267 -5.24 -36.09 49.22
CA LEU A 267 -4.48 -35.71 50.43
C LEU A 267 -5.22 -36.08 51.71
N GLY A 268 -6.54 -35.85 51.76
CA GLY A 268 -7.39 -36.27 52.87
C GLY A 268 -7.38 -37.79 53.09
N ALA A 269 -7.47 -38.57 52.02
CA ALA A 269 -7.39 -40.03 52.06
C ALA A 269 -6.00 -40.52 52.50
N LEU A 270 -4.92 -39.88 52.04
CA LEU A 270 -3.56 -40.19 52.49
C LEU A 270 -3.38 -39.92 54.00
N ALA A 271 -3.87 -38.77 54.48
CA ALA A 271 -3.80 -38.41 55.89
C ALA A 271 -4.63 -39.38 56.77
N ALA A 272 -5.83 -39.76 56.32
CA ALA A 272 -6.66 -40.75 57.00
C ALA A 272 -6.00 -42.13 57.05
N ARG A 273 -5.36 -42.56 55.95
CA ARG A 273 -4.59 -43.82 55.88
C ARG A 273 -3.39 -43.80 56.83
N GLN A 274 -2.61 -42.72 56.86
CA GLN A 274 -1.49 -42.58 57.78
C GLN A 274 -1.93 -42.60 59.26
N ARG A 275 -3.05 -41.96 59.58
CA ARG A 275 -3.63 -42.02 60.95
C ARG A 275 -4.07 -43.43 61.32
N ARG A 276 -4.72 -44.17 60.42
CA ARG A 276 -5.10 -45.58 60.67
C ARG A 276 -3.88 -46.48 60.87
N ILE A 277 -2.83 -46.31 60.05
CA ILE A 277 -1.59 -47.08 60.18
C ILE A 277 -0.90 -46.79 61.53
N ARG A 278 -0.85 -45.52 61.97
CA ARG A 278 -0.33 -45.16 63.30
C ARG A 278 -1.17 -45.73 64.44
N LYS A 279 -2.50 -45.78 64.29
CA LYS A 279 -3.41 -46.35 65.31
C LYS A 279 -3.29 -47.88 65.40
N ASN A 280 -2.99 -48.54 64.28
CA ASN A 280 -2.86 -50.00 64.19
C ASN A 280 -1.44 -50.51 64.46
N ASN A 281 -0.46 -49.61 64.66
CA ASN A 281 0.86 -49.98 65.14
C ASN A 281 1.18 -49.33 66.50
N PRO A 282 0.55 -49.76 67.61
CA PRO A 282 0.99 -49.41 68.95
C PRO A 282 2.19 -50.30 69.33
N SER A 283 3.30 -50.21 68.60
CA SER A 283 4.56 -50.77 69.06
C SER A 283 5.58 -49.64 69.22
N GLY A 284 5.88 -49.35 70.48
CA GLY A 284 6.79 -48.26 70.83
C GLY A 284 6.65 -47.67 72.23
N ARG A 285 6.11 -48.42 73.21
CA ARG A 285 6.37 -48.13 74.63
C ARG A 285 6.63 -49.42 75.38
N LYS A 286 7.91 -49.76 75.57
CA LYS A 286 8.41 -50.34 76.82
C LYS A 286 9.85 -49.88 77.06
N SER A 287 9.99 -49.30 78.25
CA SER A 287 11.18 -48.99 79.06
C SER A 287 12.29 -48.15 78.47
#